data_AF-A0A2E6H1C4-F1
#
_entry.id   AF-A0A2E6H1C4-F1
#
_cell.length_a   1.000
_cell.length_b   1.000
_cell.length_c   1.000
_cell.angle_alpha   90.00
_cell.angle_beta   90.00
_cell.angle_gamma   90.00
#
_symmetry.space_group_name_H-M   'P 1'
#
loop_
_entity.id
_entity.type
_entity.pdbx_description
1 polymer ?
#
loop_
_entity_poly.entity_id
_entity_poly.type
_entity_poly.pdbx_seq_one_letter_code
_entity_poly.pdbx_strand_id
1 'polypeptide(L)' 'MVTLNKDGTPRKRGSGKTKGKTCYTNVTLATLKEIVKDSVTIPVSRKWLEALGVDISKPVEDEQKEESPQKVEFNITDFE' A
#
# COMPACT_ATOMS: atom_id res chain seq x y z
N MET A 1 11.91 -18.29 -14.05
CA MET A 1 13.03 -17.37 -14.33
C MET A 1 14.10 -17.56 -13.26
N VAL A 2 15.33 -17.87 -13.67
CA VAL A 2 16.48 -18.04 -12.76
C VAL A 2 17.16 -16.68 -12.63
N THR A 3 17.36 -16.18 -11.40
CA THR A 3 18.14 -14.96 -11.18
C THR A 3 19.62 -15.29 -11.15
N LEU A 4 20.46 -14.52 -11.83
CA LEU A 4 21.91 -14.73 -11.92
C LEU A 4 22.65 -13.73 -11.02
N ASN A 5 23.83 -14.12 -10.54
CA ASN A 5 24.77 -13.22 -9.87
C ASN A 5 25.50 -12.33 -10.90
N LYS A 6 26.29 -11.36 -10.43
CA LYS A 6 27.15 -10.52 -11.31
C LYS A 6 28.12 -11.37 -12.13
N ASP A 7 28.57 -12.49 -11.58
CA ASP A 7 29.46 -13.45 -12.24
C ASP A 7 28.71 -14.47 -13.12
N GLY A 8 27.43 -14.23 -13.43
CA GLY A 8 26.63 -15.07 -14.33
C GLY A 8 26.17 -16.42 -13.75
N THR A 9 26.60 -16.80 -12.55
CA THR A 9 26.19 -18.05 -11.91
C THR A 9 24.75 -18.00 -11.39
N PRO A 10 23.99 -19.12 -11.44
CA PRO A 10 22.66 -19.19 -10.84
C PRO A 10 22.69 -18.82 -9.36
N ARG A 11 21.85 -17.86 -8.98
CA ARG A 11 21.77 -17.40 -7.59
C ARG A 11 21.22 -18.52 -6.71
N LYS A 12 21.90 -18.81 -5.59
CA LYS A 12 21.45 -19.80 -4.61
C LYS A 12 20.00 -19.50 -4.19
N ARG A 13 19.14 -20.52 -4.20
CA ARG A 13 17.76 -20.42 -3.70
C ARG A 13 17.79 -19.94 -2.25
N GLY A 14 17.19 -18.77 -1.97
CA GLY A 14 17.25 -18.10 -0.67
C GLY A 14 18.47 -17.19 -0.43
N SER A 15 19.24 -16.85 -1.46
CA SER A 15 20.33 -15.87 -1.35
C SER A 15 19.78 -14.44 -1.28
N GLY A 16 19.98 -13.80 -0.13
CA GLY A 16 19.46 -12.48 0.22
C GLY A 16 18.18 -12.53 1.05
N LYS A 17 17.81 -11.40 1.66
CA LYS A 17 16.46 -11.25 2.21
C LYS A 17 15.48 -11.35 1.03
N THR A 18 14.43 -12.15 1.18
CA THR A 18 13.33 -12.19 0.20
C THR A 18 12.79 -10.78 0.00
N LYS A 19 12.48 -10.40 -1.24
CA LYS A 19 11.89 -9.09 -1.54
C LYS A 19 10.64 -8.90 -0.66
N GLY A 20 10.61 -7.82 0.11
CA GLY A 20 9.51 -7.53 1.04
C GLY A 20 9.64 -8.13 2.44
N LYS A 21 10.69 -8.90 2.78
CA LYS A 21 10.88 -9.41 4.15
C LYS A 21 10.98 -8.30 5.22
N THR A 22 11.30 -7.07 4.80
CA THR A 22 11.42 -5.89 5.67
C THR A 22 10.44 -4.77 5.32
N CYS A 23 9.44 -5.01 4.44
CA CYS A 23 8.50 -3.93 4.05
C CYS A 23 7.39 -3.70 5.08
N TYR A 24 7.30 -4.52 6.12
CA TYR A 24 6.38 -4.35 7.23
C TYR A 24 7.18 -4.09 8.50
N THR A 25 6.78 -3.06 9.23
CA THR A 25 7.30 -2.75 10.56
C THR A 25 6.14 -2.62 11.53
N ASN A 26 6.37 -2.98 12.78
CA ASN A 26 5.37 -2.84 13.83
C ASN A 26 5.31 -1.36 14.24
N VAL A 27 4.12 -0.77 14.15
CA VAL A 27 3.85 0.59 14.60
C VAL A 27 2.70 0.56 15.61
N THR A 28 2.67 1.54 16.52
CA THR A 28 1.57 1.66 17.48
C THR A 28 0.38 2.38 16.84
N LEU A 29 -0.83 2.17 17.38
CA LEU A 29 -2.01 2.93 16.97
C LEU A 29 -1.86 4.43 17.19
N ALA A 30 -1.10 4.86 18.21
CA ALA A 30 -0.82 6.27 18.46
C ALA A 30 -0.06 6.89 17.29
N THR A 31 0.99 6.21 16.81
CA THR A 31 1.78 6.65 15.64
C THR A 31 0.93 6.74 14.37
N LEU A 32 -0.02 5.81 14.18
CA LEU A 32 -0.92 5.88 13.03
C LEU A 32 -1.87 7.08 13.09
N LYS A 33 -2.36 7.45 14.28
CA LYS A 33 -3.23 8.62 14.45
C LYS A 33 -2.54 9.96 14.13
N GLU A 34 -1.22 10.04 14.32
CA GLU A 34 -0.46 11.25 13.95
C GLU A 34 -0.32 11.40 12.43
N ILE A 35 -0.40 10.30 11.68
CA ILE A 35 -0.19 10.27 10.23
C ILE A 35 -1.54 10.34 9.48
N VAL A 36 -2.56 9.69 10.02
CA VAL A 36 -3.87 9.52 9.39
C VAL A 36 -4.82 10.61 9.87
N LYS A 37 -5.53 11.26 8.93
CA LYS A 37 -6.57 12.25 9.27
C LYS A 37 -7.76 11.53 9.91
N ASP A 38 -8.42 12.17 10.88
CA ASP A 38 -9.60 11.61 11.56
C ASP A 38 -10.78 11.30 10.63
N SER A 39 -10.81 11.90 9.43
CA SER A 39 -11.83 11.66 8.41
C SER A 39 -11.57 10.42 7.54
N VAL A 40 -10.44 9.72 7.73
CA VAL A 40 -10.10 8.56 6.92
C VAL A 40 -10.95 7.37 7.34
N THR A 41 -11.69 6.80 6.38
CA THR A 41 -12.40 5.57 6.62
C THR A 41 -11.44 4.38 6.55
N ILE A 42 -11.59 3.42 7.47
CA ILE A 42 -10.84 2.18 7.46
C ILE A 42 -11.83 1.07 7.10
N PRO A 43 -11.65 0.38 5.97
CA PRO A 43 -12.54 -0.73 5.62
C PRO A 43 -12.34 -1.89 6.59
N VAL A 44 -13.41 -2.28 7.26
CA VAL A 44 -13.46 -3.43 8.17
C VAL A 44 -14.66 -4.31 7.87
N SER A 45 -14.56 -5.60 8.21
CA SER A 45 -15.64 -6.55 8.01
C SER A 45 -16.84 -6.21 8.88
N ARG A 46 -18.01 -6.06 8.26
CA ARG A 46 -19.29 -5.88 8.97
C ARG A 46 -19.54 -6.99 10.00
N LYS A 47 -19.30 -8.26 9.63
CA LYS A 47 -19.50 -9.40 10.54
C LYS A 47 -18.58 -9.35 11.76
N TRP A 48 -17.39 -8.80 11.61
CA TRP A 48 -16.44 -8.67 12.72
C TRP A 48 -16.92 -7.61 13.72
N LEU A 49 -17.42 -6.48 13.22
CA LEU A 49 -18.02 -5.42 14.04
C LEU A 49 -19.32 -5.86 14.72
N GLU A 50 -20.19 -6.61 14.02
CA GLU A 50 -21.39 -7.23 14.61
C GLU A 50 -21.02 -8.19 15.75
N ALA A 51 -19.97 -9.01 15.58
CA ALA A 51 -19.48 -9.88 16.64
C ALA A 51 -18.92 -9.12 17.85
N LEU A 52 -18.48 -7.87 17.67
CA LEU A 52 -18.04 -6.98 18.74
C LEU A 52 -19.20 -6.18 19.37
N GLY A 53 -20.43 -6.33 18.85
CA GLY A 53 -21.60 -5.58 19.33
C GLY A 53 -21.59 -4.10 18.94
N VAL A 54 -20.86 -3.72 17.89
CA VAL A 54 -20.83 -2.35 17.38
C VAL A 54 -21.97 -2.16 16.39
N ASP A 55 -22.93 -1.30 16.75
CA ASP A 55 -24.06 -0.97 15.86
C ASP A 55 -23.63 -0.05 14.72
N ILE A 56 -23.51 -0.62 13.53
CA ILE A 56 -23.20 0.12 12.29
C ILE A 56 -24.52 0.53 11.65
N SER A 57 -25.15 1.59 12.18
CA SER A 57 -26.45 2.06 11.67
C SER A 57 -26.35 2.63 10.25
N LYS A 58 -25.18 3.14 9.83
CA LYS A 58 -24.93 3.66 8.48
C LYS A 58 -23.47 3.44 8.06
N PRO A 59 -23.19 2.91 6.85
CA PRO A 59 -21.84 2.93 6.30
C PRO A 59 -21.44 4.39 6.04
N VAL A 60 -20.24 4.77 6.49
CA VAL A 60 -19.64 6.06 6.14
C VAL A 60 -19.09 5.92 4.73
N GLU A 61 -19.62 6.68 3.79
CA GLU A 61 -19.13 6.74 2.41
C GLU A 61 -17.80 7.52 2.39
N ASP A 62 -16.81 7.01 1.65
CA ASP A 62 -15.56 7.72 1.44
C ASP A 62 -15.82 9.00 0.62
N GLU A 63 -15.42 10.15 1.15
CA GLU A 63 -15.22 11.36 0.34
C GLU A 63 -14.01 11.14 -0.57
N GLN A 64 -14.21 10.44 -1.69
CA GLN A 64 -13.23 10.38 -2.77
C GLN A 64 -13.18 11.75 -3.45
N LYS A 65 -12.22 12.58 -3.04
CA LYS A 65 -11.86 13.77 -3.80
C LYS A 65 -11.20 13.29 -5.10
N GLU A 66 -11.93 13.38 -6.21
CA GLU A 66 -11.40 13.11 -7.55
C GLU A 66 -10.31 14.14 -7.86
N GLU A 67 -9.05 13.81 -7.55
CA GLU A 67 -7.91 14.49 -8.14
C GLU A 67 -7.79 14.00 -9.57
N SER A 68 -8.32 14.80 -10.50
CA SER A 68 -8.24 14.61 -11.95
C SER A 68 -6.83 14.19 -12.38
N PRO A 69 -6.66 13.17 -13.25
CA PRO A 69 -5.35 12.83 -13.76
C PRO A 69 -4.82 14.01 -14.58
N GLN A 70 -3.82 14.71 -14.04
CA GLN A 70 -3.06 15.70 -14.80
C GLN A 70 -2.39 14.97 -15.96
N LYS A 71 -2.95 15.15 -17.16
CA LYS A 71 -2.43 14.59 -18.40
C LYS A 71 -1.09 15.25 -18.66
N VAL A 72 -0.01 14.56 -18.29
CA VAL A 72 1.35 14.98 -18.62
C VAL A 72 1.56 14.65 -20.10
N GLU A 73 1.52 15.68 -20.94
CA GLU A 73 1.87 15.57 -22.36
C GLU A 73 3.40 15.49 -22.47
N PHE A 74 3.91 14.35 -22.94
CA PHE A 74 5.33 14.18 -23.21
C PHE A 74 5.63 14.65 -24.64
N ASN A 75 6.31 15.79 -24.76
CA ASN A 75 6.92 16.19 -26.03
C ASN A 75 8.24 15.43 -26.18
N ILE A 76 8.28 14.50 -27.13
CA ILE A 76 9.53 13.86 -27.55
C ILE A 76 10.25 14.89 -28.43
N THR A 77 11.36 15.43 -27.95
CA THR A 77 12.33 16.14 -28.80
C THR A 77 13.32 15.11 -29.32
N ASP A 78 13.32 14.90 -30.64
CA ASP A 78 14.39 14.14 -31.30
C ASP A 78 15.70 14.93 -31.13
N PHE A 79 16.72 14.28 -30.55
CA PHE A 79 18.07 14.81 -30.47
C PHE A 79 18.81 14.47 -31.75
N GLU A 80 19.30 15.52 -32.43
CA GLU A 80 20.10 15.49 -33.66
C GLU A 80 21.54 14.96 -33.42
#